data_AF-A0A3R7C717-F1
#
_entry.id   AF-A0A3R7C717-F1
#
_cell.length_a   1.000
_cell.length_b   1.000
_cell.length_c   1.000
_cell.angle_alpha   90.00
_cell.angle_beta   90.00
_cell.angle_gamma   90.00
#
_symmetry.space_group_name_H-M   'P 1'
#
loop_
_entity.id
_entity.type
_entity.pdbx_description
1 polymer ?
#
loop_
_entity_poly.entity_id
_entity_poly.type
_entity_poly.pdbx_seq_one_letter_code
_entity_poly.pdbx_strand_id
1 'polypeptide(L)'
;MSKITEPMLLDKTGQQFLGLMEKQNELLTAIASGYNYKPTSIADVFAVVQSGNASQVFNYGDQIILPWTDKATGKTYECPLDVVHFGDVTLADGETVPGMLVQWHYATPFGVQFNQFQAFKYCEEQLPAGTYNVIIGDTWGNNCVKGKTYQFTLTKPVPAKGQLAGLYRAPDVSPSEWKVYSFESNTATDPIETVAMVEGTGGTALGTLSFKPTSPLNGLQSTAYGYNRWAQSAMRQWLNSEEANGKWWTPQHNFDRTPDQLKEKHGFLTGFDEEFTKRLKATKVSTWKNTLTDNGDTDGIEVTYDKVFLPSLEAMSINPQKAGEDDVWEYWKRASGMAEKMQQYKTYPQIRTFAIENHTSPHYVRLRSAYRGASHGTWYVYADGNVNYYNAYWAVRCAPACWLC
;
A
#
# COMPACT_ATOMS: atom_id res chain seq x y z
N MET A 1 14.70 -50.19 26.66
CA MET A 1 15.24 -48.82 26.54
C MET A 1 14.12 -47.84 26.84
N SER A 2 14.12 -47.22 28.02
CA SER A 2 13.17 -46.17 28.38
C SER A 2 13.63 -44.85 27.74
N LYS A 3 12.74 -44.25 26.94
CA LYS A 3 12.96 -42.93 26.35
C LYS A 3 12.60 -41.90 27.42
N ILE A 4 13.57 -41.17 27.94
CA ILE A 4 13.33 -40.03 28.82
C ILE A 4 12.84 -38.89 27.92
N THR A 5 11.59 -38.49 28.10
CA THR A 5 11.01 -37.28 27.49
C THR A 5 11.42 -36.07 28.34
N GLU A 6 11.98 -35.04 27.73
CA GLU A 6 12.31 -33.78 28.42
C GLU A 6 11.03 -33.07 28.92
N PRO A 7 11.11 -32.26 30.00
CA PRO A 7 9.96 -31.56 30.55
C PRO A 7 9.38 -30.56 29.55
N MET A 8 8.05 -30.49 29.52
CA MET A 8 7.26 -29.78 28.51
C MET A 8 7.29 -28.23 28.61
N LEU A 9 7.96 -27.66 29.63
CA LEU A 9 8.16 -26.22 29.83
C LEU A 9 9.54 -26.00 30.44
N LEU A 10 10.39 -25.23 29.76
CA LEU A 10 11.70 -24.83 30.28
C LEU A 10 11.51 -23.74 31.35
N ASP A 11 12.35 -23.73 32.38
CA ASP A 11 12.31 -22.77 33.51
C ASP A 11 12.26 -21.30 33.05
N LYS A 12 12.99 -20.98 31.97
CA LYS A 12 12.96 -19.66 31.32
C LYS A 12 11.58 -19.30 30.75
N THR A 13 10.90 -20.26 30.14
CA THR A 13 9.54 -20.09 29.63
C THR A 13 8.55 -19.93 30.78
N GLY A 14 8.74 -20.69 31.88
CA GLY A 14 7.95 -20.55 33.11
C GLY A 14 8.10 -19.17 33.76
N GLN A 15 9.33 -18.63 33.84
CA GLN A 15 9.59 -17.29 34.37
C GLN A 15 8.99 -16.18 33.48
N GLN A 16 9.01 -16.36 32.15
CA GLN A 16 8.35 -15.44 31.22
C GLN A 16 6.83 -15.44 31.41
N PHE A 17 6.20 -16.62 31.57
CA PHE A 17 4.78 -16.71 31.86
C PHE A 17 4.41 -16.11 33.21
N LEU A 18 5.21 -16.34 34.25
CA LEU A 18 5.00 -15.75 35.57
C LEU A 18 5.03 -14.21 35.50
N GLY A 19 6.03 -13.64 34.82
CA GLY A 19 6.12 -12.18 34.66
C GLY A 19 4.96 -11.57 33.86
N LEU A 20 4.42 -12.29 32.86
CA LEU A 20 3.22 -11.87 32.14
C LEU A 20 1.97 -11.92 33.03
N MET A 21 1.82 -12.98 33.84
CA MET A 21 0.71 -13.13 34.79
C MET A 21 0.74 -12.09 35.92
N GLU A 22 1.92 -11.80 36.46
CA GLU A 22 2.09 -10.76 37.49
C GLU A 22 1.66 -9.40 36.95
N LYS A 23 2.12 -9.03 35.75
CA LYS A 23 1.67 -7.80 35.08
C LYS A 23 0.17 -7.78 34.83
N GLN A 24 -0.42 -8.91 34.39
CA GLN A 24 -1.87 -9.00 34.17
C GLN A 24 -2.65 -8.77 35.48
N ASN A 25 -2.20 -9.37 36.58
CA ASN A 25 -2.83 -9.21 37.90
C ASN A 25 -2.67 -7.77 38.43
N GLU A 26 -1.52 -7.14 38.23
CA GLU A 26 -1.31 -5.73 38.56
C GLU A 26 -2.25 -4.82 37.78
N LEU A 27 -2.39 -5.07 36.47
CA LEU A 27 -3.29 -4.31 35.59
C LEU A 27 -4.75 -4.45 36.02
N LEU A 28 -5.19 -5.69 36.26
CA LEU A 28 -6.55 -5.99 36.74
C LEU A 28 -6.81 -5.35 38.11
N THR A 29 -5.83 -5.34 39.00
CA THR A 29 -5.94 -4.69 40.32
C THR A 29 -6.04 -3.17 40.18
N ALA A 30 -5.25 -2.55 39.29
CA ALA A 30 -5.31 -1.12 39.01
C ALA A 30 -6.67 -0.71 38.41
N ILE A 31 -7.17 -1.48 37.44
CA ILE A 31 -8.48 -1.26 36.82
C ILE A 31 -9.61 -1.46 37.85
N ALA A 32 -9.60 -2.57 38.59
CA ALA A 32 -10.63 -2.91 39.56
C ALA A 32 -10.67 -1.95 40.77
N SER A 33 -9.55 -1.28 41.09
CA SER A 33 -9.48 -0.26 42.14
C SER A 33 -9.93 1.14 41.68
N GLY A 34 -10.36 1.29 40.42
CA GLY A 34 -10.73 2.60 39.84
C GLY A 34 -9.52 3.52 39.63
N TYR A 35 -8.31 2.96 39.62
CA TYR A 35 -7.09 3.69 39.31
C TYR A 35 -7.00 3.85 37.79
N ASN A 36 -6.89 5.09 37.30
CA ASN A 36 -6.59 5.37 35.91
C ASN A 36 -5.17 4.86 35.60
N TYR A 37 -5.06 3.60 35.17
CA TYR A 37 -3.80 3.04 34.70
C TYR A 37 -3.29 3.88 33.53
N LYS A 38 -2.08 4.43 33.67
CA LYS A 38 -1.44 5.26 32.65
C LYS A 38 -0.18 4.53 32.15
N PRO A 39 -0.21 3.93 30.95
CA PRO A 39 0.97 3.36 30.34
C PRO A 39 2.10 4.39 30.28
N THR A 40 3.31 4.00 30.67
CA THR A 40 4.48 4.89 30.65
C THR A 40 5.45 4.58 29.52
N SER A 41 5.25 3.45 28.84
CA SER A 41 6.07 2.97 27.74
C SER A 41 5.22 2.27 26.69
N ILE A 42 5.76 2.10 25.48
CA ILE A 42 5.11 1.31 24.44
C ILE A 42 4.92 -0.16 24.87
N ALA A 43 5.83 -0.71 25.66
CA ALA A 43 5.69 -2.05 26.23
C ALA A 43 4.47 -2.17 27.16
N ASP A 44 4.20 -1.14 27.97
CA ASP A 44 3.02 -1.10 28.83
C ASP A 44 1.74 -1.05 28.01
N VAL A 45 1.73 -0.29 26.90
CA VAL A 45 0.60 -0.26 25.96
C VAL A 45 0.35 -1.66 25.40
N PHE A 46 1.37 -2.33 24.87
CA PHE A 46 1.21 -3.70 24.35
C PHE A 46 0.69 -4.66 25.43
N ALA A 47 1.19 -4.56 26.66
CA ALA A 47 0.72 -5.41 27.77
C ALA A 47 -0.77 -5.19 28.09
N VAL A 48 -1.23 -3.93 28.11
CA VAL A 48 -2.66 -3.61 28.26
C VAL A 48 -3.47 -4.26 27.15
N VAL A 49 -3.04 -4.11 25.90
CA VAL A 49 -3.79 -4.59 24.74
C VAL A 49 -3.86 -6.11 24.72
N GLN A 50 -2.72 -6.78 24.91
CA GLN A 50 -2.62 -8.24 24.95
C GLN A 50 -3.40 -8.86 26.11
N SER A 51 -3.64 -8.10 27.19
CA SER A 51 -4.50 -8.54 28.29
C SER A 51 -6.01 -8.41 28.00
N GLY A 52 -6.40 -7.85 26.86
CA GLY A 52 -7.80 -7.63 26.47
C GLY A 52 -8.46 -6.41 27.12
N ASN A 53 -7.69 -5.54 27.77
CA ASN A 53 -8.22 -4.41 28.55
C ASN A 53 -8.06 -3.04 27.85
N ALA A 54 -7.69 -3.01 26.57
CA ALA A 54 -7.42 -1.78 25.83
C ALA A 54 -8.58 -0.76 25.90
N SER A 55 -9.81 -1.19 25.67
CA SER A 55 -11.00 -0.31 25.67
C SER A 55 -11.41 0.20 27.06
N GLN A 56 -10.81 -0.33 28.13
CA GLN A 56 -11.02 0.14 29.51
C GLN A 56 -9.98 1.20 29.90
N VAL A 57 -8.83 1.23 29.23
CA VAL A 57 -7.70 2.11 29.52
C VAL A 57 -7.64 3.29 28.54
N PHE A 58 -7.98 3.05 27.27
CA PHE A 58 -7.89 4.04 26.20
C PHE A 58 -9.28 4.39 25.65
N ASN A 59 -9.40 5.62 25.17
CA ASN A 59 -10.54 6.11 24.40
C ASN A 59 -10.19 6.25 22.92
N TYR A 60 -11.21 6.24 22.06
CA TYR A 60 -11.04 6.61 20.67
C TYR A 60 -10.53 8.05 20.54
N GLY A 61 -9.47 8.25 19.75
CA GLY A 61 -8.78 9.53 19.59
C GLY A 61 -7.71 9.83 20.65
N ASP A 62 -7.50 8.96 21.64
CA ASP A 62 -6.29 9.03 22.47
C ASP A 62 -5.05 8.87 21.58
N GLN A 63 -3.97 9.55 21.92
CA GLN A 63 -2.76 9.57 21.11
C GLN A 63 -1.60 8.85 21.80
N ILE A 64 -0.95 7.97 21.03
CA ILE A 64 0.32 7.36 21.40
C ILE A 64 1.41 8.04 20.57
N ILE A 65 2.34 8.71 21.23
CA ILE A 65 3.41 9.42 20.55
C ILE A 65 4.61 8.47 20.37
N LEU A 66 5.02 8.25 19.13
CA LEU A 66 6.20 7.45 18.79
C LEU A 66 7.16 8.26 17.90
N PRO A 67 8.46 8.28 18.19
CA PRO A 67 9.42 8.90 17.30
C PRO A 67 9.55 8.09 16.01
N TRP A 68 9.50 8.77 14.87
CA TRP A 68 9.82 8.20 13.56
C TRP A 68 10.88 9.04 12.85
N THR A 69 11.97 8.41 12.42
CA THR A 69 13.08 9.06 11.75
C THR A 69 13.08 8.78 10.26
N ASP A 70 12.97 9.83 9.44
CA ASP A 70 13.27 9.72 8.01
C ASP A 70 14.76 9.44 7.83
N LYS A 71 15.13 8.17 7.64
CA LYS A 71 16.53 7.75 7.51
C LYS A 71 17.26 8.38 6.32
N ALA A 72 16.54 8.85 5.30
CA ALA A 72 17.16 9.53 4.18
C ALA A 72 17.64 10.95 4.53
N THR A 73 16.95 11.64 5.44
CA THR A 73 17.27 13.02 5.84
C THR A 73 17.84 13.14 7.25
N GLY A 74 17.74 12.09 8.06
CA GLY A 74 18.11 12.08 9.48
C GLY A 74 17.12 12.82 10.39
N LYS A 75 16.00 13.34 9.85
CA LYS A 75 15.02 14.11 10.63
C LYS A 75 14.07 13.17 11.38
N THR A 76 13.97 13.37 12.70
CA THR A 76 13.01 12.69 13.57
C THR A 76 11.75 13.53 13.75
N TYR A 77 10.60 12.86 13.73
CA TYR A 77 9.28 13.42 13.97
C TYR A 77 8.65 12.72 15.17
N GLU A 78 8.04 13.48 16.07
CA GLU A 78 7.19 12.92 17.12
C GLU A 78 5.81 12.62 16.52
N CYS A 79 5.57 11.36 16.16
CA CYS A 79 4.35 10.96 15.45
C CYS A 79 3.23 10.65 16.45
N PRO A 80 2.11 11.41 16.45
CA PRO A 80 0.92 11.00 17.16
C PRO A 80 0.22 9.89 16.36
N LEU A 81 -0.08 8.78 17.03
CA LEU A 81 -0.93 7.73 16.50
C LEU A 81 -2.25 7.74 17.29
N ASP A 82 -3.35 8.07 16.60
CA ASP A 82 -4.70 8.09 17.15
C ASP A 82 -5.20 6.65 17.35
N VAL A 83 -5.81 6.36 18.50
CA VAL A 83 -6.56 5.11 18.72
C VAL A 83 -7.84 5.16 17.91
N VAL A 84 -7.92 4.36 16.85
CA VAL A 84 -9.02 4.43 15.86
C VAL A 84 -10.04 3.31 16.00
N HIS A 85 -9.62 2.14 16.49
CA HIS A 85 -10.50 0.98 16.64
C HIS A 85 -10.01 0.03 17.75
N PHE A 86 -10.93 -0.70 18.40
CA PHE A 86 -10.63 -1.84 19.27
C PHE A 86 -11.36 -3.06 18.72
N GLY A 87 -10.71 -4.22 18.75
CA GLY A 87 -11.31 -5.46 18.30
C GLY A 87 -10.30 -6.58 18.23
N ASP A 88 -10.79 -7.80 18.03
CA ASP A 88 -9.93 -8.94 17.80
C ASP A 88 -9.36 -8.90 16.37
N VAL A 89 -8.10 -9.30 16.22
CA VAL A 89 -7.40 -9.31 14.94
C VAL A 89 -6.81 -10.67 14.65
N THR A 90 -6.96 -11.12 13.40
CA THR A 90 -6.39 -12.39 12.92
C THR A 90 -4.97 -12.20 12.42
N LEU A 91 -4.05 -13.02 12.93
CA LEU A 91 -2.63 -13.07 12.56
C LEU A 91 -2.40 -14.02 11.37
N ALA A 92 -1.19 -13.98 10.82
CA ALA A 92 -0.80 -14.79 9.66
C ALA A 92 -0.87 -16.31 9.86
N ASP A 93 -0.73 -16.78 11.10
CA ASP A 93 -0.87 -18.19 11.49
C ASP A 93 -2.33 -18.60 11.75
N GLY A 94 -3.27 -17.67 11.64
CA GLY A 94 -4.70 -17.88 11.90
C GLY A 94 -5.12 -17.67 13.35
N GLU A 95 -4.20 -17.34 14.26
CA GLU A 95 -4.54 -16.96 15.63
C GLU A 95 -5.35 -15.65 15.63
N THR A 96 -6.37 -15.57 16.48
CA THR A 96 -7.14 -14.34 16.71
C THR A 96 -6.84 -13.84 18.11
N VAL A 97 -6.32 -12.61 18.21
CA VAL A 97 -5.88 -12.00 19.47
C VAL A 97 -6.54 -10.64 19.69
N PRO A 98 -6.68 -10.17 20.95
CA PRO A 98 -7.16 -8.82 21.22
C PRO A 98 -6.24 -7.76 20.60
N GLY A 99 -6.83 -6.74 20.00
CA GLY A 99 -6.11 -5.68 19.30
C GLY A 99 -6.61 -4.28 19.62
N MET A 100 -5.69 -3.33 19.51
CA MET A 100 -5.98 -1.89 19.43
C MET A 100 -5.35 -1.35 18.16
N LEU A 101 -6.18 -0.82 17.27
CA LEU A 101 -5.74 -0.25 16.01
C LEU A 101 -5.39 1.21 16.21
N VAL A 102 -4.20 1.58 15.77
CA VAL A 102 -3.72 2.96 15.83
C VAL A 102 -3.36 3.46 14.43
N GLN A 103 -3.65 4.73 14.14
CA GLN A 103 -3.38 5.37 12.86
C GLN A 103 -2.58 6.65 13.07
N TRP A 104 -1.60 6.92 12.21
CA TRP A 104 -0.92 8.22 12.19
C TRP A 104 -1.93 9.36 12.03
N HIS A 105 -1.87 10.32 12.95
CA HIS A 105 -2.71 11.53 12.91
C HIS A 105 -2.34 12.43 11.72
N TYR A 106 -1.04 12.52 11.43
CA TYR A 106 -0.50 13.31 10.33
C TYR A 106 -0.04 12.43 9.16
N ALA A 107 -0.07 13.00 7.96
CA ALA A 107 0.43 12.35 6.75
C ALA A 107 1.96 12.29 6.78
N THR A 108 2.51 11.24 6.17
CA THR A 108 3.96 11.04 5.97
C THR A 108 4.63 12.29 5.37
N PRO A 109 5.93 12.54 5.64
CA PRO A 109 6.59 13.76 5.19
C PRO A 109 6.85 13.80 3.67
N PHE A 110 6.69 12.67 3.00
CA PHE A 110 6.80 12.54 1.56
C PHE A 110 5.81 11.48 1.05
N GLY A 111 5.53 11.55 -0.26
CA GLY A 111 4.72 10.55 -0.95
C GLY A 111 5.55 9.40 -1.49
N VAL A 112 4.92 8.24 -1.59
CA VAL A 112 5.45 7.05 -2.27
C VAL A 112 4.42 6.63 -3.33
N GLN A 113 4.89 6.14 -4.47
CA GLN A 113 4.00 5.61 -5.50
C GLN A 113 3.24 4.40 -4.98
N PHE A 114 1.96 4.27 -5.35
CA PHE A 114 1.24 3.03 -5.05
C PHE A 114 1.83 1.88 -5.88
N ASN A 115 2.04 2.12 -7.17
CA ASN A 115 2.79 1.27 -8.08
C ASN A 115 3.25 2.14 -9.25
N GLN A 116 4.43 1.87 -9.81
CA GLN A 116 4.96 2.62 -10.96
C GLN A 116 4.13 2.33 -12.23
N PHE A 117 4.31 3.12 -13.30
CA PHE A 117 3.92 2.69 -14.65
C PHE A 117 4.40 1.27 -14.93
N GLN A 118 3.54 0.41 -15.47
CA GLN A 118 3.94 -0.95 -15.80
C GLN A 118 4.55 -1.04 -17.20
N ALA A 119 5.41 -2.04 -17.40
CA ALA A 119 5.82 -2.44 -18.74
C ALA A 119 4.60 -2.92 -19.53
N PHE A 120 4.55 -2.58 -20.83
CA PHE A 120 3.52 -3.11 -21.71
C PHE A 120 3.89 -4.48 -22.27
N LYS A 121 5.17 -4.86 -22.22
CA LYS A 121 5.64 -6.19 -22.64
C LYS A 121 6.80 -6.67 -21.76
N TYR A 122 6.73 -7.94 -21.37
CA TYR A 122 7.84 -8.72 -20.87
C TYR A 122 8.37 -9.65 -21.97
N CYS A 123 9.69 -9.79 -22.07
CA CYS A 123 10.34 -10.56 -23.13
C CYS A 123 10.85 -11.88 -22.53
N GLU A 124 10.06 -12.96 -22.62
CA GLU A 124 10.51 -14.30 -22.17
C GLU A 124 11.83 -14.72 -22.85
N GLU A 125 11.94 -14.40 -24.13
CA GLU A 125 13.13 -14.56 -24.95
C GLU A 125 13.66 -13.20 -25.40
N GLN A 126 14.92 -13.17 -25.87
CA GLN A 126 15.51 -11.96 -26.42
C GLN A 126 14.65 -11.40 -27.57
N LEU A 127 14.31 -10.12 -27.49
CA LEU A 127 13.72 -9.38 -28.61
C LEU A 127 14.87 -8.74 -29.41
N PRO A 128 15.12 -9.10 -30.67
CA PRO A 128 16.21 -8.50 -31.45
C PRO A 128 15.98 -7.01 -31.70
N ALA A 129 17.04 -6.30 -32.12
CA ALA A 129 16.87 -4.96 -32.69
C ALA A 129 16.00 -5.06 -33.96
N GLY A 130 15.14 -4.06 -34.18
CA GLY A 130 14.19 -4.10 -35.28
C GLY A 130 13.02 -3.13 -35.12
N THR A 131 12.20 -3.04 -36.15
CA THR A 131 10.95 -2.28 -36.12
C THR A 131 9.82 -3.16 -35.61
N TYR A 132 9.02 -2.61 -34.71
CA TYR A 132 7.88 -3.25 -34.07
C TYR A 132 6.67 -2.33 -34.09
N ASN A 133 5.47 -2.89 -33.97
CA ASN A 133 4.25 -2.09 -33.83
C ASN A 133 3.26 -2.67 -32.82
N VAL A 134 2.40 -1.80 -32.30
CA VAL A 134 1.29 -2.12 -31.40
C VAL A 134 0.01 -1.48 -31.90
N ILE A 135 -1.10 -2.19 -31.77
CA ILE A 135 -2.45 -1.68 -32.09
C ILE A 135 -3.07 -1.14 -30.79
N ILE A 136 -3.67 0.05 -30.80
CA ILE A 136 -4.47 0.54 -29.67
C ILE A 136 -5.83 -0.15 -29.70
N GLY A 137 -6.14 -0.92 -28.66
CA GLY A 137 -7.34 -1.77 -28.61
C GLY A 137 -8.61 -1.04 -28.16
N ASP A 138 -8.47 0.08 -27.44
CA ASP A 138 -9.58 0.80 -26.81
C ASP A 138 -9.41 2.31 -26.96
N THR A 139 -10.53 3.01 -27.19
CA THR A 139 -10.54 4.47 -27.23
C THR A 139 -10.50 5.02 -25.80
N TRP A 140 -9.55 5.92 -25.51
CA TRP A 140 -9.37 6.46 -24.17
C TRP A 140 -8.71 7.84 -24.18
N GLY A 141 -9.30 8.77 -23.43
CA GLY A 141 -8.90 10.17 -23.45
C GLY A 141 -9.00 10.77 -24.86
N ASN A 142 -8.11 11.70 -25.16
CA ASN A 142 -8.10 12.40 -26.46
C ASN A 142 -7.17 11.75 -27.49
N ASN A 143 -6.30 10.82 -27.06
CA ASN A 143 -5.13 10.41 -27.85
C ASN A 143 -5.09 8.90 -28.15
N CYS A 144 -5.68 8.04 -27.31
CA CYS A 144 -5.82 6.61 -27.62
C CYS A 144 -7.04 6.40 -28.51
N VAL A 145 -6.84 6.03 -29.77
CA VAL A 145 -7.91 5.78 -30.74
C VAL A 145 -7.92 4.31 -31.12
N LYS A 146 -9.04 3.62 -30.88
CA LYS A 146 -9.19 2.20 -31.19
C LYS A 146 -8.87 1.89 -32.66
N GLY A 147 -8.06 0.86 -32.88
CA GLY A 147 -7.65 0.37 -34.20
C GLY A 147 -6.46 1.11 -34.81
N LYS A 148 -6.04 2.26 -34.25
CA LYS A 148 -4.80 2.91 -34.70
C LYS A 148 -3.58 2.07 -34.31
N THR A 149 -2.59 2.07 -35.18
CA THR A 149 -1.35 1.32 -34.99
C THR A 149 -0.18 2.29 -34.92
N TYR A 150 0.72 2.05 -33.98
CA TYR A 150 1.93 2.83 -33.81
C TYR A 150 3.14 1.91 -33.84
N GLN A 151 4.17 2.33 -34.56
CA GLN A 151 5.43 1.62 -34.74
C GLN A 151 6.59 2.35 -34.05
N PHE A 152 7.63 1.60 -33.73
CA PHE A 152 8.90 2.09 -33.19
C PHE A 152 10.03 1.18 -33.66
N THR A 153 11.27 1.69 -33.66
CA THR A 153 12.45 0.95 -34.09
C THR A 153 13.46 0.91 -32.97
N LEU A 154 13.75 -0.29 -32.47
CA LEU A 154 14.82 -0.56 -31.51
C LEU A 154 16.14 -0.72 -32.26
N THR A 155 17.19 -0.06 -31.79
CA THR A 155 18.55 -0.17 -32.33
C THR A 155 19.40 -1.21 -31.59
N LYS A 156 18.95 -1.62 -30.39
CA LYS A 156 19.59 -2.61 -29.54
C LYS A 156 18.60 -3.74 -29.23
N PRO A 157 19.09 -4.99 -29.08
CA PRO A 157 18.24 -6.07 -28.61
C PRO A 157 17.81 -5.83 -27.15
N VAL A 158 16.61 -6.30 -26.80
CA VAL A 158 16.15 -6.44 -25.41
C VAL A 158 16.46 -7.87 -24.97
N PRO A 159 17.24 -8.08 -23.90
CA PRO A 159 17.60 -9.42 -23.47
C PRO A 159 16.38 -10.22 -23.01
N ALA A 160 16.54 -11.54 -22.92
CA ALA A 160 15.56 -12.39 -22.25
C ALA A 160 15.34 -11.91 -20.81
N LYS A 161 14.09 -11.92 -20.35
CA LYS A 161 13.58 -11.30 -19.12
C LYS A 161 13.59 -9.77 -19.08
N GLY A 162 13.98 -9.12 -20.17
CA GLY A 162 13.88 -7.68 -20.34
C GLY A 162 12.44 -7.22 -20.58
N GLN A 163 12.25 -5.90 -20.63
CA GLN A 163 10.93 -5.29 -20.73
C GLN A 163 10.90 -4.18 -21.77
N LEU A 164 9.71 -3.96 -22.35
CA LEU A 164 9.35 -2.72 -23.01
C LEU A 164 8.31 -1.99 -22.16
N ALA A 165 8.62 -0.77 -21.75
CA ALA A 165 7.69 0.15 -21.11
C ALA A 165 7.55 1.43 -21.95
N GLY A 166 6.58 2.27 -21.64
CA GLY A 166 6.31 3.45 -22.45
C GLY A 166 4.83 3.81 -22.45
N LEU A 167 4.42 4.64 -23.41
CA LEU A 167 3.04 5.12 -23.50
C LEU A 167 2.53 5.73 -22.16
N TYR A 168 3.45 6.33 -21.40
CA TYR A 168 3.12 6.95 -20.12
C TYR A 168 2.15 8.10 -20.36
N ARG A 169 1.06 8.11 -19.61
CA ARG A 169 -0.03 9.09 -19.77
C ARG A 169 -0.65 9.13 -21.17
N ALA A 170 -0.63 8.00 -21.89
CA ALA A 170 -1.16 7.88 -23.25
C ALA A 170 -2.48 8.62 -23.54
N PRO A 171 -3.53 8.57 -22.69
CA PRO A 171 -4.78 9.27 -23.01
C PRO A 171 -4.66 10.81 -22.95
N ASP A 172 -3.67 11.36 -22.24
CA ASP A 172 -3.51 12.80 -22.01
C ASP A 172 -2.51 13.46 -22.98
N VAL A 173 -1.50 12.73 -23.43
CA VAL A 173 -0.40 13.29 -24.25
C VAL A 173 -0.50 12.84 -25.70
N SER A 174 -0.08 13.72 -26.62
CA SER A 174 -0.14 13.44 -28.06
C SER A 174 0.62 12.16 -28.41
N PRO A 175 0.15 11.34 -29.38
CA PRO A 175 0.92 10.18 -29.84
C PRO A 175 2.32 10.51 -30.37
N SER A 176 2.54 11.76 -30.82
CA SER A 176 3.86 12.25 -31.22
C SER A 176 4.87 12.36 -30.07
N GLU A 177 4.40 12.36 -28.82
CA GLU A 177 5.22 12.40 -27.60
C GLU A 177 5.42 11.00 -26.99
N TRP A 178 4.73 9.97 -27.52
CA TRP A 178 4.85 8.62 -26.98
C TRP A 178 6.23 8.04 -27.26
N LYS A 179 6.77 7.39 -26.24
CA LYS A 179 8.10 6.76 -26.26
C LYS A 179 7.99 5.31 -25.82
N VAL A 180 8.94 4.51 -26.28
CA VAL A 180 9.23 3.17 -25.77
C VAL A 180 10.61 3.17 -25.13
N TYR A 181 10.68 2.61 -23.93
CA TYR A 181 11.88 2.40 -23.14
C TYR A 181 12.12 0.88 -23.08
N SER A 182 13.30 0.44 -23.50
CA SER A 182 13.73 -0.95 -23.32
C SER A 182 14.57 -1.09 -22.06
N PHE A 183 14.35 -2.15 -21.29
CA PHE A 183 15.07 -2.44 -20.06
C PHE A 183 15.63 -3.85 -20.06
N GLU A 184 16.77 -4.03 -19.40
CA GLU A 184 17.41 -5.35 -19.26
C GLU A 184 16.64 -6.30 -18.34
N SER A 185 15.84 -5.76 -17.41
CA SER A 185 15.05 -6.51 -16.44
C SER A 185 13.91 -5.66 -15.87
N ASN A 186 13.07 -6.29 -15.04
CA ASN A 186 12.02 -5.62 -14.25
C ASN A 186 12.52 -4.86 -13.01
N THR A 187 13.81 -4.96 -12.68
CA THR A 187 14.46 -4.21 -11.60
C THR A 187 15.37 -3.10 -12.11
N ALA A 188 15.79 -3.16 -13.38
CA ALA A 188 16.64 -2.15 -13.99
C ALA A 188 15.98 -0.77 -13.93
N THR A 189 16.72 0.25 -13.53
CA THR A 189 16.23 1.64 -13.42
C THR A 189 16.54 2.45 -14.67
N ASP A 190 17.69 2.19 -15.30
CA ASP A 190 18.11 2.87 -16.53
C ASP A 190 17.70 2.06 -17.78
N PRO A 191 17.17 2.72 -18.83
CA PRO A 191 16.82 2.04 -20.07
C PRO A 191 18.07 1.74 -20.92
N ILE A 192 18.03 0.61 -21.64
CA ILE A 192 19.00 0.24 -22.68
C ILE A 192 19.00 1.30 -23.80
N GLU A 193 17.79 1.72 -24.21
CA GLU A 193 17.54 2.83 -25.11
C GLU A 193 16.11 3.37 -24.93
N THR A 194 15.88 4.58 -25.44
CA THR A 194 14.56 5.22 -25.53
C THR A 194 14.31 5.62 -26.97
N VAL A 195 13.18 5.20 -27.53
CA VAL A 195 12.83 5.43 -28.94
C VAL A 195 11.44 6.05 -29.06
N ALA A 196 11.23 6.88 -30.07
CA ALA A 196 9.93 7.50 -30.33
C ALA A 196 8.98 6.52 -31.02
N MET A 197 7.68 6.73 -30.82
CA MET A 197 6.63 6.06 -31.58
C MET A 197 6.12 6.96 -32.71
N VAL A 198 5.73 6.36 -33.83
CA VAL A 198 5.08 7.06 -34.96
C VAL A 198 3.89 6.23 -35.44
N GLU A 199 2.84 6.88 -35.94
CA GLU A 199 1.70 6.16 -36.53
C GLU A 199 2.18 5.35 -37.75
N GLY A 200 1.83 4.07 -37.79
CA GLY A 200 2.29 3.16 -38.84
C GLY A 200 2.21 1.68 -38.45
N THR A 201 2.34 0.80 -39.44
CA THR A 201 2.17 -0.67 -39.32
C THR A 201 3.43 -1.45 -39.67
N GLY A 202 4.57 -0.77 -39.79
CA GLY A 202 5.84 -1.38 -40.15
C GLY A 202 6.38 -2.36 -39.09
N GLY A 203 7.21 -3.30 -39.54
CA GLY A 203 7.90 -4.24 -38.66
C GLY A 203 7.02 -5.35 -38.09
N THR A 204 7.47 -5.97 -36.99
CA THR A 204 6.77 -7.09 -36.34
C THR A 204 5.65 -6.58 -35.44
N ALA A 205 4.43 -7.07 -35.64
CA ALA A 205 3.30 -6.77 -34.76
C ALA A 205 3.47 -7.46 -33.40
N LEU A 206 3.48 -6.68 -32.32
CA LEU A 206 3.58 -7.19 -30.95
C LEU A 206 2.22 -7.54 -30.33
N GLY A 207 1.13 -7.03 -30.91
CA GLY A 207 -0.24 -7.31 -30.49
C GLY A 207 -1.08 -6.04 -30.32
N THR A 208 -2.22 -6.22 -29.68
CA THR A 208 -3.18 -5.14 -29.39
C THR A 208 -3.07 -4.76 -27.93
N LEU A 209 -2.75 -3.50 -27.63
CA LEU A 209 -2.72 -2.97 -26.27
C LEU A 209 -4.12 -2.48 -25.88
N SER A 210 -4.86 -3.31 -25.13
CA SER A 210 -6.23 -3.07 -24.69
C SER A 210 -6.29 -2.73 -23.20
N PHE A 211 -7.45 -2.27 -22.69
CA PHE A 211 -7.63 -2.05 -21.24
C PHE A 211 -7.32 -3.29 -20.41
N LYS A 212 -7.77 -4.46 -20.88
CA LYS A 212 -7.38 -5.75 -20.31
C LYS A 212 -6.09 -6.25 -20.97
N PRO A 213 -5.22 -6.97 -20.23
CA PRO A 213 -4.08 -7.65 -20.82
C PRO A 213 -4.49 -8.58 -21.96
N THR A 214 -3.67 -8.59 -23.00
CA THR A 214 -3.88 -9.29 -24.26
C THR A 214 -2.54 -9.91 -24.65
N SER A 215 -2.34 -11.15 -24.22
CA SER A 215 -1.04 -11.83 -24.30
C SER A 215 -0.38 -11.64 -25.67
N PRO A 216 0.89 -11.19 -25.73
CA PRO A 216 1.84 -11.04 -24.62
C PRO A 216 1.84 -9.64 -23.95
N LEU A 217 0.89 -8.77 -24.30
CA LEU A 217 0.86 -7.38 -23.83
C LEU A 217 0.08 -7.23 -22.52
N ASN A 218 0.56 -6.31 -21.67
CA ASN A 218 -0.12 -5.90 -20.46
C ASN A 218 -1.34 -4.99 -20.77
N GLY A 219 -2.07 -4.57 -19.74
CA GLY A 219 -3.16 -3.60 -19.88
C GLY A 219 -2.67 -2.18 -20.24
N LEU A 220 -3.39 -1.52 -21.14
CA LEU A 220 -3.16 -0.13 -21.55
C LEU A 220 -3.22 0.83 -20.35
N GLN A 221 -4.17 0.62 -19.44
CA GLN A 221 -4.35 1.49 -18.28
C GLN A 221 -3.22 1.36 -17.27
N SER A 222 -2.74 0.15 -16.98
CA SER A 222 -1.63 -0.07 -16.05
C SER A 222 -0.30 0.40 -16.63
N THR A 223 -0.13 0.26 -17.95
CA THR A 223 0.99 0.85 -18.69
C THR A 223 0.99 2.37 -18.56
N ALA A 224 -0.17 3.01 -18.79
CA ALA A 224 -0.24 4.46 -18.86
C ALA A 224 -0.25 5.16 -17.49
N TYR A 225 -0.73 4.52 -16.42
CA TYR A 225 -0.98 5.15 -15.11
C TYR A 225 -0.65 4.30 -13.86
N GLY A 226 0.02 3.16 -14.03
CA GLY A 226 0.37 2.25 -12.94
C GLY A 226 -0.80 1.37 -12.49
N TYR A 227 -0.60 0.58 -11.45
CA TYR A 227 -1.53 -0.50 -11.08
C TYR A 227 -2.05 -0.42 -9.64
N ASN A 228 -3.34 -0.65 -9.44
CA ASN A 228 -4.05 -0.35 -8.18
C ASN A 228 -4.26 -1.55 -7.25
N ARG A 229 -3.58 -2.67 -7.47
CA ARG A 229 -3.72 -3.86 -6.63
C ARG A 229 -2.85 -3.78 -5.36
N TRP A 230 -3.50 -3.74 -4.20
CA TRP A 230 -2.83 -3.58 -2.89
C TRP A 230 -1.76 -4.64 -2.62
N ALA A 231 -2.06 -5.93 -2.83
CA ALA A 231 -1.14 -7.01 -2.46
C ALA A 231 0.20 -6.96 -3.20
N GLN A 232 0.20 -6.37 -4.40
CA GLN A 232 1.37 -6.25 -5.26
C GLN A 232 1.97 -4.84 -5.26
N SER A 233 1.40 -3.93 -4.47
CA SER A 233 1.76 -2.51 -4.50
C SER A 233 3.16 -2.25 -3.93
N ALA A 234 3.83 -1.25 -4.50
CA ALA A 234 5.08 -0.72 -3.97
C ALA A 234 4.85 -0.06 -2.60
N MET A 235 3.71 0.61 -2.42
CA MET A 235 3.31 1.22 -1.14
C MET A 235 3.28 0.18 -0.01
N ARG A 236 2.66 -0.99 -0.24
CA ARG A 236 2.61 -2.07 0.75
C ARG A 236 4.02 -2.57 1.10
N GLN A 237 4.88 -2.79 0.10
CA GLN A 237 6.26 -3.23 0.33
C GLN A 237 7.05 -2.19 1.13
N TRP A 238 6.94 -0.90 0.78
CA TRP A 238 7.58 0.19 1.50
C TRP A 238 7.12 0.26 2.97
N LEU A 239 5.80 0.23 3.21
CA LEU A 239 5.20 0.30 4.55
C LEU A 239 5.65 -0.84 5.47
N ASN A 240 5.94 -2.01 4.91
CA ASN A 240 6.27 -3.22 5.67
C ASN A 240 7.77 -3.57 5.65
N SER A 241 8.64 -2.65 5.21
CA SER A 241 10.06 -2.93 5.05
C SER A 241 10.92 -2.28 6.13
N GLU A 242 11.85 -3.07 6.68
CA GLU A 242 12.95 -2.67 7.56
C GLU A 242 14.27 -2.54 6.78
N GLU A 243 14.21 -2.49 5.45
CA GLU A 243 15.38 -2.43 4.58
C GLU A 243 15.79 -0.99 4.23
N ALA A 244 17.06 -0.81 3.91
CA ALA A 244 17.57 0.46 3.41
C ALA A 244 16.99 0.83 2.03
N ASN A 245 17.22 2.07 1.61
CA ASN A 245 16.95 2.48 0.24
C ASN A 245 17.62 1.52 -0.77
N GLY A 246 16.97 1.31 -1.90
CA GLY A 246 17.39 0.36 -2.92
C GLY A 246 16.98 -1.09 -2.67
N LYS A 247 16.44 -1.43 -1.48
CA LYS A 247 16.23 -2.83 -1.06
C LYS A 247 14.81 -3.18 -0.61
N TRP A 248 13.96 -2.20 -0.34
CA TRP A 248 12.62 -2.45 0.21
C TRP A 248 11.59 -2.95 -0.81
N TRP A 249 11.94 -3.01 -2.10
CA TRP A 249 11.02 -3.39 -3.17
C TRP A 249 11.59 -4.54 -4.00
N THR A 250 10.72 -5.49 -4.32
CA THR A 250 10.96 -6.51 -5.34
C THR A 250 9.74 -6.60 -6.29
N PRO A 251 9.95 -6.86 -7.58
CA PRO A 251 8.86 -7.06 -8.54
C PRO A 251 7.95 -8.21 -8.08
N GLN A 252 6.64 -7.99 -8.10
CA GLN A 252 5.61 -8.97 -7.75
C GLN A 252 5.08 -9.69 -8.99
N HIS A 253 5.27 -9.11 -10.18
CA HIS A 253 5.00 -9.77 -11.46
C HIS A 253 5.87 -9.23 -12.60
N ASN A 254 5.78 -9.87 -13.78
CA ASN A 254 6.65 -9.62 -14.93
C ASN A 254 6.56 -8.21 -15.55
N PHE A 255 5.52 -7.44 -15.24
CA PHE A 255 5.32 -6.10 -15.81
C PHE A 255 5.62 -4.97 -14.81
N ASP A 256 5.95 -5.33 -13.57
CA ASP A 256 6.33 -4.34 -12.57
C ASP A 256 7.58 -3.57 -13.00
N ARG A 257 7.65 -2.33 -12.53
CA ARG A 257 8.77 -1.42 -12.72
C ARG A 257 9.15 -0.81 -11.38
N THR A 258 10.43 -0.51 -11.25
CA THR A 258 11.01 0.08 -10.04
C THR A 258 10.30 1.40 -9.67
N PRO A 259 9.81 1.53 -8.42
CA PRO A 259 9.24 2.79 -7.93
C PRO A 259 10.30 3.90 -7.85
N ASP A 260 9.92 5.13 -8.17
CA ASP A 260 10.85 6.27 -8.20
C ASP A 260 11.52 6.52 -6.84
N GLN A 261 10.79 6.24 -5.74
CA GLN A 261 11.30 6.46 -4.39
C GLN A 261 12.27 5.37 -3.92
N LEU A 262 12.46 4.26 -4.66
CA LEU A 262 13.27 3.13 -4.19
C LEU A 262 14.70 3.56 -3.85
N LYS A 263 15.33 4.35 -4.72
CA LYS A 263 16.73 4.78 -4.54
C LYS A 263 16.91 5.79 -3.40
N GLU A 264 15.89 6.59 -3.10
CA GLU A 264 16.02 7.74 -2.20
C GLU A 264 15.44 7.50 -0.81
N LYS A 265 14.44 6.61 -0.69
CA LYS A 265 13.70 6.39 0.55
C LYS A 265 14.00 5.03 1.14
N HIS A 266 14.18 4.99 2.45
CA HIS A 266 14.29 3.73 3.21
C HIS A 266 12.90 3.12 3.41
N GLY A 267 12.85 1.81 3.70
CA GLY A 267 11.64 1.14 4.14
C GLY A 267 11.02 1.84 5.36
N PHE A 268 9.70 1.94 5.42
CA PHE A 268 8.99 2.74 6.41
C PHE A 268 9.30 2.33 7.86
N LEU A 269 9.44 1.02 8.12
CA LEU A 269 9.70 0.50 9.47
C LEU A 269 11.10 0.85 9.97
N THR A 270 12.04 1.19 9.09
CA THR A 270 13.39 1.63 9.51
C THR A 270 13.36 2.92 10.35
N GLY A 271 12.29 3.70 10.27
CA GLY A 271 12.18 4.96 11.01
C GLY A 271 11.82 4.80 12.47
N PHE A 272 11.26 3.65 12.88
CA PHE A 272 10.90 3.38 14.27
C PHE A 272 12.05 2.73 15.05
N ASP A 273 11.93 2.73 16.37
CA ASP A 273 12.83 1.97 17.23
C ASP A 273 12.59 0.45 17.12
N GLU A 274 13.62 -0.32 17.47
CA GLU A 274 13.58 -1.79 17.44
C GLU A 274 12.58 -2.35 18.46
N GLU A 275 12.31 -1.64 19.56
CA GLU A 275 11.38 -2.10 20.57
C GLU A 275 9.94 -2.18 20.06
N PHE A 276 9.53 -1.20 19.24
CA PHE A 276 8.24 -1.13 18.60
C PHE A 276 8.16 -2.13 17.43
N THR A 277 9.13 -2.12 16.52
CA THR A 277 9.07 -2.95 15.30
C THR A 277 9.07 -4.45 15.59
N LYS A 278 9.78 -4.90 16.63
CA LYS A 278 9.79 -6.32 17.05
C LYS A 278 8.47 -6.79 17.66
N ARG A 279 7.60 -5.86 18.09
CA ARG A 279 6.28 -6.16 18.67
C ARG A 279 5.16 -6.14 17.62
N LEU A 280 5.40 -5.50 16.47
CA LEU A 280 4.43 -5.50 15.37
C LEU A 280 4.30 -6.90 14.77
N LYS A 281 3.06 -7.40 14.75
CA LYS A 281 2.67 -8.64 14.09
C LYS A 281 2.01 -8.34 12.75
N ALA A 282 2.16 -9.25 11.79
CA ALA A 282 1.45 -9.15 10.52
C ALA A 282 -0.01 -9.57 10.70
N THR A 283 -0.93 -8.67 10.38
CA THR A 283 -2.36 -8.82 10.61
C THR A 283 -3.14 -8.90 9.31
N LYS A 284 -4.25 -9.62 9.32
CA LYS A 284 -5.10 -9.83 8.15
C LYS A 284 -5.64 -8.49 7.62
N VAL A 285 -5.40 -8.21 6.34
CA VAL A 285 -5.93 -7.05 5.61
C VAL A 285 -6.65 -7.55 4.37
N SER A 286 -7.91 -7.15 4.18
CA SER A 286 -8.77 -7.65 3.09
C SER A 286 -9.08 -6.55 2.10
N THR A 287 -8.61 -6.62 0.86
CA THR A 287 -8.78 -5.57 -0.16
C THR A 287 -9.48 -6.10 -1.42
N TRP A 288 -10.47 -5.37 -1.92
CA TRP A 288 -11.10 -5.72 -3.19
C TRP A 288 -10.20 -5.36 -4.37
N LYS A 289 -10.14 -6.28 -5.34
CA LYS A 289 -9.48 -6.04 -6.63
C LYS A 289 -10.39 -5.25 -7.56
N ASN A 290 -9.81 -4.60 -8.57
CA ASN A 290 -10.59 -4.01 -9.65
C ASN A 290 -11.27 -5.10 -10.50
N THR A 291 -12.36 -4.74 -11.18
CA THR A 291 -13.12 -5.69 -12.01
C THR A 291 -12.64 -5.71 -13.46
N LEU A 292 -11.85 -4.71 -13.87
CA LEU A 292 -11.40 -4.57 -15.24
C LEU A 292 -10.33 -5.61 -15.59
N THR A 293 -9.22 -5.66 -14.85
CA THR A 293 -8.07 -6.52 -15.15
C THR A 293 -7.97 -7.72 -14.22
N ASP A 294 -8.54 -7.65 -13.03
CA ASP A 294 -8.22 -8.59 -11.94
C ASP A 294 -9.40 -9.44 -11.47
N ASN A 295 -10.49 -9.45 -12.23
CA ASN A 295 -11.69 -10.26 -11.95
C ASN A 295 -12.21 -10.11 -10.51
N GLY A 296 -12.15 -8.91 -9.93
CA GLY A 296 -12.47 -8.67 -8.51
C GLY A 296 -13.90 -8.99 -8.06
N ASP A 297 -14.81 -9.37 -8.96
CA ASP A 297 -16.12 -9.95 -8.60
C ASP A 297 -16.12 -11.47 -8.58
N THR A 298 -15.25 -12.13 -9.34
CA THR A 298 -15.19 -13.58 -9.49
C THR A 298 -14.21 -14.21 -8.50
N ASP A 299 -13.05 -13.59 -8.31
CA ASP A 299 -11.96 -14.16 -7.51
C ASP A 299 -12.08 -13.88 -6.01
N GLY A 300 -13.11 -13.12 -5.61
CA GLY A 300 -13.30 -12.71 -4.22
C GLY A 300 -12.34 -11.61 -3.76
N ILE A 301 -12.38 -11.34 -2.46
CA ILE A 301 -11.55 -10.34 -1.79
C ILE A 301 -10.13 -10.89 -1.59
N GLU A 302 -9.13 -10.06 -1.83
CA GLU A 302 -7.74 -10.46 -1.66
C GLU A 302 -7.30 -10.24 -0.20
N VAL A 303 -6.61 -11.23 0.37
CA VAL A 303 -6.11 -11.17 1.75
C VAL A 303 -4.59 -11.06 1.74
N THR A 304 -4.08 -10.06 2.47
CA THR A 304 -2.67 -9.91 2.82
C THR A 304 -2.49 -9.98 4.33
N TYR A 305 -1.25 -10.15 4.77
CA TYR A 305 -0.86 -10.03 6.17
C TYR A 305 0.20 -8.94 6.30
N ASP A 306 -0.16 -7.85 6.96
CA ASP A 306 0.60 -6.60 6.97
C ASP A 306 0.85 -6.15 8.42
N LYS A 307 2.09 -5.74 8.73
CA LYS A 307 2.42 -5.04 9.98
C LYS A 307 1.84 -3.63 9.96
N VAL A 308 1.94 -2.98 8.80
CA VAL A 308 1.46 -1.61 8.56
C VAL A 308 0.67 -1.57 7.26
N PHE A 309 -0.49 -0.92 7.29
CA PHE A 309 -1.39 -0.82 6.15
C PHE A 309 -2.06 0.56 6.09
N LEU A 310 -2.83 0.82 5.02
CA LEU A 310 -3.60 2.06 4.87
C LEU A 310 -5.08 1.80 5.18
N PRO A 311 -5.85 2.80 5.66
CA PRO A 311 -7.29 2.65 5.79
C PRO A 311 -7.95 2.32 4.45
N SER A 312 -9.02 1.51 4.46
CA SER A 312 -9.96 1.42 3.34
C SER A 312 -10.95 2.59 3.37
N LEU A 313 -11.77 2.73 2.32
CA LEU A 313 -12.94 3.61 2.36
C LEU A 313 -13.86 3.27 3.54
N GLU A 314 -14.11 1.98 3.76
CA GLU A 314 -15.06 1.52 4.75
C GLU A 314 -14.58 1.81 6.18
N ALA A 315 -13.29 1.60 6.44
CA ALA A 315 -12.61 1.99 7.68
C ALA A 315 -12.83 3.48 8.01
N MET A 316 -12.78 4.36 7.01
CA MET A 316 -12.98 5.81 7.17
C MET A 316 -14.46 6.23 7.25
N SER A 317 -15.40 5.28 7.42
CA SER A 317 -16.84 5.54 7.39
C SER A 317 -17.30 6.15 6.05
N ILE A 318 -16.70 5.72 4.95
CA ILE A 318 -17.09 6.09 3.59
C ILE A 318 -17.72 4.89 2.89
N ASN A 319 -18.78 5.11 2.12
CA ASN A 319 -19.40 4.08 1.30
C ASN A 319 -18.39 3.49 0.30
N PRO A 320 -18.08 2.18 0.37
CA PRO A 320 -17.20 1.55 -0.59
C PRO A 320 -17.95 1.21 -1.89
N GLN A 321 -17.21 0.92 -2.97
CA GLN A 321 -17.81 0.38 -4.20
C GLN A 321 -18.28 -1.07 -4.03
N LYS A 322 -17.77 -1.76 -3.00
CA LYS A 322 -18.19 -3.09 -2.56
C LYS A 322 -17.80 -3.24 -1.09
N ALA A 323 -18.73 -3.66 -0.25
CA ALA A 323 -18.49 -3.81 1.19
C ALA A 323 -17.59 -5.01 1.51
N GLY A 324 -16.99 -5.01 2.71
CA GLY A 324 -16.25 -6.12 3.29
C GLY A 324 -14.74 -5.94 3.32
N GLU A 325 -14.21 -4.72 3.09
CA GLU A 325 -12.76 -4.48 3.22
C GLU A 325 -12.34 -4.32 4.68
N ASP A 326 -13.15 -3.65 5.49
CA ASP A 326 -12.95 -3.43 6.93
C ASP A 326 -14.30 -3.24 7.63
N ASP A 327 -14.28 -3.36 8.95
CA ASP A 327 -15.28 -2.69 9.78
C ASP A 327 -15.03 -1.18 9.80
N VAL A 328 -16.09 -0.40 10.05
CA VAL A 328 -15.95 1.05 10.23
C VAL A 328 -15.15 1.31 11.51
N TRP A 329 -14.07 2.08 11.40
CA TRP A 329 -13.32 2.49 12.59
C TRP A 329 -14.12 3.54 13.33
N GLU A 330 -14.35 3.28 14.62
CA GLU A 330 -15.24 4.07 15.46
C GLU A 330 -14.75 5.52 15.59
N TYR A 331 -13.44 5.77 15.55
CA TYR A 331 -12.90 7.12 15.44
C TYR A 331 -13.43 7.86 14.21
N TRP A 332 -13.35 7.27 13.02
CA TRP A 332 -13.80 7.92 11.78
C TRP A 332 -15.31 8.10 11.73
N LYS A 333 -16.07 7.16 12.30
CA LYS A 333 -17.52 7.34 12.50
C LYS A 333 -17.83 8.58 13.33
N ARG A 334 -17.14 8.76 14.47
CA ARG A 334 -17.30 9.95 15.34
C ARG A 334 -16.79 11.22 14.66
N ALA A 335 -15.61 11.18 14.06
CA ALA A 335 -14.98 12.30 13.38
C ALA A 335 -15.83 12.79 12.19
N SER A 336 -16.50 11.89 11.49
CA SER A 336 -17.43 12.25 10.41
C SER A 336 -18.58 13.14 10.90
N GLY A 337 -19.06 12.91 12.13
CA GLY A 337 -20.27 13.53 12.69
C GLY A 337 -21.56 13.10 11.98
N MET A 338 -21.52 12.07 11.13
CA MET A 338 -22.64 11.65 10.29
C MET A 338 -23.30 10.37 10.82
N ALA A 339 -24.63 10.28 10.72
CA ALA A 339 -25.37 9.07 11.04
C ALA A 339 -25.13 7.95 10.01
N GLU A 340 -25.01 8.35 8.74
CA GLU A 340 -24.74 7.47 7.61
C GLU A 340 -23.31 7.64 7.11
N LYS A 341 -22.78 6.63 6.42
CA LYS A 341 -21.47 6.70 5.78
C LYS A 341 -21.37 7.90 4.83
N MET A 342 -20.20 8.54 4.80
CA MET A 342 -19.82 9.55 3.81
C MET A 342 -19.88 8.96 2.39
N GLN A 343 -20.08 9.80 1.38
CA GLN A 343 -20.21 9.37 -0.02
C GLN A 343 -18.92 9.62 -0.81
N GLN A 344 -18.66 8.78 -1.80
CA GLN A 344 -17.62 9.03 -2.81
C GLN A 344 -17.94 10.31 -3.61
N TYR A 345 -16.91 10.98 -4.11
CA TYR A 345 -16.99 12.19 -4.94
C TYR A 345 -17.63 13.40 -4.24
N LYS A 346 -17.52 13.45 -2.92
CA LYS A 346 -17.96 14.57 -2.07
C LYS A 346 -16.83 15.05 -1.19
N THR A 347 -16.95 16.28 -0.70
CA THR A 347 -15.93 16.95 0.11
C THR A 347 -16.35 17.03 1.57
N TYR A 348 -15.47 16.57 2.45
CA TYR A 348 -15.66 16.47 3.90
C TYR A 348 -14.45 17.08 4.62
N PRO A 349 -14.49 18.38 5.00
CA PRO A 349 -13.36 19.05 5.61
C PRO A 349 -12.85 18.42 6.91
N GLN A 350 -13.68 17.63 7.60
CA GLN A 350 -13.38 16.96 8.86
C GLN A 350 -12.47 15.73 8.73
N ILE A 351 -12.30 15.18 7.52
CA ILE A 351 -11.38 14.05 7.27
C ILE A 351 -10.07 14.47 6.60
N ARG A 352 -9.79 15.78 6.56
CA ARG A 352 -8.51 16.29 6.07
C ARG A 352 -7.38 15.83 6.97
N THR A 353 -6.26 15.50 6.34
CA THR A 353 -5.02 15.13 7.03
C THR A 353 -3.93 16.14 6.72
N PHE A 354 -3.16 16.52 7.73
CA PHE A 354 -2.09 17.52 7.62
C PHE A 354 -0.72 16.84 7.55
N ALA A 355 0.25 17.50 6.93
CA ALA A 355 1.62 17.01 6.86
C ALA A 355 2.28 16.96 8.24
N ILE A 356 3.05 15.89 8.55
CA ILE A 356 3.76 15.78 9.82
C ILE A 356 4.89 16.81 9.99
N GLU A 357 5.45 17.33 8.90
CA GLU A 357 6.43 18.40 8.97
C GLU A 357 5.79 19.79 9.02
N ASN A 358 4.49 19.90 8.74
CA ASN A 358 3.76 21.15 8.67
C ASN A 358 2.26 20.91 8.98
N HIS A 359 1.91 20.90 10.27
CA HIS A 359 0.59 20.57 10.82
C HIS A 359 -0.54 21.54 10.42
N THR A 360 -0.30 22.44 9.47
CA THR A 360 -1.25 23.46 9.00
C THR A 360 -1.64 23.29 7.54
N SER A 361 -0.81 22.58 6.76
CA SER A 361 -1.05 22.36 5.33
C SER A 361 -1.70 20.99 5.12
N PRO A 362 -2.96 20.93 4.66
CA PRO A 362 -3.60 19.65 4.37
C PRO A 362 -3.02 19.03 3.11
N HIS A 363 -2.98 17.70 3.05
CA HIS A 363 -2.39 16.95 1.95
C HIS A 363 -3.30 15.82 1.44
N TYR A 364 -2.96 15.37 0.24
CA TYR A 364 -3.49 14.19 -0.42
C TYR A 364 -3.03 12.93 0.36
N VAL A 365 -3.96 12.11 0.84
CA VAL A 365 -3.68 10.90 1.62
C VAL A 365 -4.27 9.67 0.98
N ARG A 366 -3.39 8.74 0.57
CA ARG A 366 -3.73 7.47 -0.09
C ARG A 366 -4.48 6.52 0.84
N LEU A 367 -5.45 5.80 0.28
CA LEU A 367 -6.15 4.66 0.88
C LEU A 367 -5.76 3.37 0.15
N ARG A 368 -5.98 2.21 0.78
CA ARG A 368 -5.68 0.90 0.14
C ARG A 368 -6.74 0.45 -0.87
N SER A 369 -7.98 0.95 -0.75
CA SER A 369 -9.08 0.55 -1.63
C SER A 369 -8.77 0.85 -3.11
N ALA A 370 -8.99 -0.14 -3.98
CA ALA A 370 -8.88 0.05 -5.42
C ALA A 370 -10.14 0.74 -5.97
N TYR A 371 -9.98 1.65 -6.93
CA TYR A 371 -11.08 2.05 -7.78
C TYR A 371 -11.41 0.90 -8.73
N ARG A 372 -12.62 0.35 -8.62
CA ARG A 372 -12.94 -0.94 -9.23
C ARG A 372 -13.11 -0.89 -10.75
N GLY A 373 -13.44 0.29 -11.30
CA GLY A 373 -13.72 0.47 -12.73
C GLY A 373 -12.48 0.65 -13.62
N ALA A 374 -11.29 0.75 -13.04
CA ALA A 374 -10.03 0.92 -13.77
C ALA A 374 -8.91 0.15 -13.08
N SER A 375 -7.83 -0.18 -13.80
CA SER A 375 -6.68 -0.89 -13.20
C SER A 375 -5.67 0.03 -12.52
N HIS A 376 -5.79 1.34 -12.72
CA HIS A 376 -4.80 2.32 -12.27
C HIS A 376 -5.31 3.27 -11.17
N GLY A 377 -6.60 3.25 -10.86
CA GLY A 377 -7.20 4.17 -9.91
C GLY A 377 -7.14 3.64 -8.47
N THR A 378 -6.60 4.42 -7.53
CA THR A 378 -6.64 4.10 -6.09
C THR A 378 -7.39 5.20 -5.35
N TRP A 379 -8.17 4.84 -4.34
CA TRP A 379 -8.87 5.83 -3.52
C TRP A 379 -7.92 6.63 -2.63
N TYR A 380 -8.28 7.88 -2.38
CA TYR A 380 -7.55 8.78 -1.49
C TYR A 380 -8.45 9.94 -1.05
N VAL A 381 -8.01 10.67 -0.03
CA VAL A 381 -8.65 11.90 0.44
C VAL A 381 -7.79 13.09 0.01
N TYR A 382 -8.38 14.07 -0.69
CA TYR A 382 -7.71 15.29 -1.13
C TYR A 382 -7.48 16.25 0.04
N ALA A 383 -6.63 17.26 -0.18
CA ALA A 383 -6.32 18.30 0.79
C ALA A 383 -7.55 19.14 1.24
N ASP A 384 -8.62 19.20 0.45
CA ASP A 384 -9.88 19.86 0.83
C ASP A 384 -10.85 18.90 1.55
N GLY A 385 -10.54 17.61 1.63
CA GLY A 385 -11.41 16.55 2.15
C GLY A 385 -12.25 15.88 1.07
N ASN A 386 -12.00 16.13 -0.22
CA ASN A 386 -12.67 15.41 -1.29
C ASN A 386 -12.28 13.93 -1.31
N VAL A 387 -13.27 13.04 -1.34
CA VAL A 387 -13.03 11.60 -1.48
C VAL A 387 -13.14 11.20 -2.94
N ASN A 388 -12.03 10.84 -3.56
CA ASN A 388 -12.00 10.47 -4.98
C ASN A 388 -10.78 9.55 -5.24
N TYR A 389 -10.53 9.17 -6.49
CA TYR A 389 -9.44 8.30 -6.88
C TYR A 389 -8.40 9.04 -7.73
N TYR A 390 -7.16 8.56 -7.70
CA TYR A 390 -6.06 9.03 -8.57
C TYR A 390 -5.29 7.87 -9.16
N ASN A 391 -4.43 8.22 -10.11
CA ASN A 391 -3.51 7.29 -10.73
C ASN A 391 -2.51 6.71 -9.69
N ALA A 392 -2.27 5.40 -9.78
CA ALA A 392 -1.38 4.66 -8.91
C ALA A 392 0.08 5.13 -9.00
N TYR A 393 0.52 5.59 -10.18
CA TYR A 393 1.89 6.07 -10.42
C TYR A 393 2.24 7.39 -9.72
N TRP A 394 1.27 8.18 -9.24
CA TRP A 394 1.63 9.39 -8.51
C TRP A 394 2.18 9.05 -7.14
N ALA A 395 3.26 9.69 -6.71
CA ALA A 395 3.73 9.60 -5.34
C ALA A 395 2.80 10.43 -4.45
N VAL A 396 2.09 9.78 -3.51
CA VAL A 396 1.13 10.45 -2.61
C VAL A 396 1.45 10.04 -1.18
N ARG A 397 1.25 10.98 -0.25
CA ARG A 397 1.44 10.74 1.18
C ARG A 397 0.38 9.78 1.70
N CYS A 398 0.60 9.26 2.89
CA CYS A 398 -0.38 8.40 3.54
C CYS A 398 -0.41 8.65 5.06
N ALA A 399 -1.44 8.15 5.71
CA ALA A 399 -1.58 8.11 7.17
C ALA A 399 -1.68 6.64 7.58
N PRO A 400 -0.53 5.96 7.79
CA PRO A 400 -0.50 4.52 8.01
C PRO A 400 -1.15 4.10 9.32
N ALA A 401 -1.67 2.88 9.35
CA ALA A 401 -2.26 2.25 10.52
C ALA A 401 -1.59 0.90 10.82
N CYS A 402 -1.59 0.51 12.10
CA CYS A 402 -1.09 -0.79 12.55
C CYS A 402 -1.82 -1.24 13.81
N TRP A 403 -1.98 -2.55 13.95
CA TRP A 403 -2.54 -3.15 15.15
C TRP A 403 -1.45 -3.34 16.21
N LEU A 404 -1.74 -2.91 17.43
CA LEU A 404 -1.01 -3.33 18.63
C LEU A 404 -1.71 -4.60 19.14
N CYS A 405 -1.01 -5.74 19.21
CA CYS A 405 -1.60 -7.06 19.52
C CYS A 405 -0.56 -8.11 19.97
#